data_AF-A0A2Z6LR87-F1
#
_entry.id   AF-A0A2Z6LR87-F1
#
_cell.length_a   1.000
_cell.length_b   1.000
_cell.length_c   1.000
_cell.angle_alpha   90.00
_cell.angle_beta   90.00
_cell.angle_gamma   90.00
#
_symmetry.space_group_name_H-M   'P 1'
#
loop_
_entity.id
_entity.type
_entity.pdbx_description
1 polymer ?
#
loop_
_entity_poly.entity_id
_entity_poly.type
_entity_poly.pdbx_seq_one_letter_code
_entity_poly.pdbx_strand_id
1 'polypeptide(L)' 'MALQGTGSLIVPSVQELVKQPITKIPERYIHSNQDPVVKSHTNSLPQVPVIDLSKLLSDDATELDKLDHACREWGFFQV' A
#
# COMPACT_ATOMS: atom_id res chain seq x y z
N MET A 1 23.09 32.49 -8.63
CA MET A 1 23.28 31.72 -7.39
C MET A 1 22.37 32.33 -6.34
N ALA A 2 21.29 31.68 -5.97
CA ALA A 2 20.44 32.09 -4.86
C ALA A 2 20.44 30.95 -3.84
N LEU A 3 20.75 31.28 -2.59
CA LEU A 3 20.74 30.35 -1.46
C LEU A 3 19.29 29.98 -1.16
N GLN A 4 18.91 28.71 -1.32
CA GLN A 4 17.65 28.20 -0.76
C GLN A 4 17.97 27.47 0.54
N GLY A 5 17.58 28.11 1.65
CA GLY A 5 17.88 27.68 3.01
C GLY A 5 17.29 26.32 3.38
N THR A 6 17.90 25.74 4.42
CA THR A 6 17.45 24.57 5.16
C THR A 6 16.13 24.88 5.89
N GLY A 7 15.02 24.87 5.15
CA GLY A 7 13.66 25.07 5.68
C GLY A 7 12.76 23.91 5.29
N SER A 8 11.93 23.45 6.23
CA SER A 8 10.90 22.43 5.98
C SER A 8 10.05 22.84 4.77
N LEU A 9 9.98 21.97 3.75
CA LEU A 9 9.11 22.21 2.60
C LEU A 9 7.66 22.09 3.05
N ILE A 10 6.90 23.20 2.97
CA ILE A 10 5.45 23.14 3.19
C ILE A 10 4.85 22.32 2.05
N VAL A 11 4.42 21.09 2.39
CA VAL A 11 3.73 20.21 1.46
C VAL A 11 2.25 20.57 1.48
N PRO A 12 1.67 21.04 0.35
CA PRO A 12 0.25 21.32 0.29
C PRO A 12 -0.57 20.04 0.50
N SER A 13 -1.73 20.19 1.13
CA SER A 13 -2.69 19.09 1.26
C SER A 13 -3.13 18.61 -0.13
N VAL A 14 -2.94 17.33 -0.40
CA VAL A 14 -3.42 16.70 -1.65
C VAL A 14 -4.94 16.84 -1.76
N GLN A 15 -5.65 16.77 -0.63
CA GLN A 15 -7.11 16.95 -0.61
C GLN A 15 -7.52 18.36 -1.07
N GLU A 16 -6.78 19.40 -0.70
CA GLU A 16 -7.05 20.77 -1.17
C GLU A 16 -6.64 20.97 -2.63
N LEU A 17 -5.55 20.34 -3.07
CA LEU A 17 -5.12 20.38 -4.48
C LEU A 17 -6.19 19.81 -5.42
N VAL A 18 -6.87 18.73 -5.03
CA VAL A 18 -7.93 18.11 -5.84
C VAL A 18 -9.16 18.99 -5.97
N LYS A 19 -9.42 19.89 -5.01
CA LYS A 19 -10.53 20.85 -5.09
C LYS A 19 -10.26 21.99 -6.08
N GLN A 20 -9.00 22.22 -6.43
CA GLN A 20 -8.60 23.22 -7.41
C GLN A 20 -8.71 22.67 -8.84
N PRO A 21 -8.89 23.52 -9.87
CA PRO A 21 -8.97 23.10 -11.27
C PRO A 21 -7.59 22.74 -11.84
N ILE A 22 -6.88 21.82 -11.19
CA ILE A 22 -5.57 21.34 -11.65
C ILE A 22 -5.75 20.49 -12.92
N THR A 23 -5.02 20.83 -13.98
CA THR A 23 -5.07 20.10 -15.26
C THR A 23 -3.91 19.13 -15.43
N LYS A 24 -2.90 19.22 -14.55
CA LYS A 24 -1.71 18.37 -14.54
C LYS A 24 -1.32 18.02 -13.10
N ILE A 25 -0.83 16.79 -12.92
CA ILE A 25 -0.26 16.34 -11.64
C ILE A 25 1.05 17.11 -11.41
N PRO A 26 1.26 17.71 -10.22
CA PRO A 26 2.52 18.37 -9.91
C PRO A 26 3.69 17.38 -9.97
N GLU A 27 4.83 17.81 -10.52
CA GLU A 27 6.00 16.95 -10.78
C GLU A 27 6.49 16.17 -9.55
N ARG A 28 6.35 16.75 -8.36
CA ARG A 28 6.71 16.13 -7.08
C ARG A 28 5.92 14.86 -6.71
N TYR A 29 4.81 14.57 -7.39
CA TYR A 29 4.02 13.35 -7.23
C TYR A 29 4.19 12.38 -8.42
N ILE A 30 5.00 12.74 -9.41
CA ILE A 30 5.27 11.89 -10.57
C ILE A 30 6.46 10.99 -10.24
N HIS A 31 6.25 9.68 -10.31
CA HIS A 31 7.30 8.68 -10.08
C HIS A 31 7.87 8.23 -11.43
N SER A 32 9.07 8.71 -11.78
CA SER A 32 9.72 8.41 -13.07
C SER A 32 10.31 7.00 -13.18
N ASN A 33 10.56 6.33 -12.04
CA ASN A 33 11.21 5.02 -11.96
C ASN A 33 10.23 3.92 -11.53
N GLN A 34 9.04 3.88 -12.12
CA GLN A 34 8.19 2.72 -11.91
C GLN A 34 8.78 1.53 -12.67
N ASP A 35 9.10 0.46 -11.95
CA ASP A 35 9.19 -0.87 -12.55
C ASP A 35 7.94 -1.07 -13.43
N PRO A 36 8.07 -1.74 -14.58
CA PRO A 36 6.97 -1.91 -15.50
C PRO A 36 5.74 -2.35 -14.72
N VAL A 37 4.69 -1.51 -14.74
CA VAL A 37 3.41 -1.77 -14.07
C VAL A 37 3.06 -3.20 -14.42
N VAL A 38 3.15 -4.10 -13.44
CA VAL A 38 2.73 -5.48 -13.60
C VAL A 38 1.27 -5.35 -13.98
N LYS A 39 0.97 -5.55 -15.28
CA LYS A 39 -0.40 -5.61 -15.76
C LYS A 39 -1.00 -6.80 -15.06
N SER A 40 -1.62 -6.55 -13.92
CA SER A 40 -2.19 -7.57 -13.06
C SER A 40 -3.36 -8.17 -13.83
N HIS A 41 -3.10 -9.27 -14.54
CA HIS A 41 -4.14 -10.23 -14.85
C HIS A 41 -4.60 -10.78 -13.48
N THR A 42 -5.62 -10.16 -12.91
CA THR A 42 -6.04 -10.34 -11.51
C THR A 42 -6.47 -11.76 -11.17
N ASN A 43 -6.73 -12.59 -12.18
CA ASN A 43 -7.30 -13.92 -12.01
C ASN A 43 -6.28 -14.97 -11.55
N SER A 44 -4.98 -14.68 -11.64
CA SER A 44 -3.90 -15.62 -11.30
C SER A 44 -2.95 -15.12 -10.22
N LEU A 45 -3.24 -13.97 -9.60
CA LEU A 45 -2.43 -13.47 -8.50
C LEU A 45 -2.79 -14.21 -7.21
N PRO A 46 -1.79 -14.51 -6.35
CA PRO A 46 -2.07 -15.00 -5.01
C PRO A 46 -3.02 -14.03 -4.29
N GLN A 47 -4.04 -14.57 -3.61
CA GLN A 47 -4.96 -13.77 -2.80
C GLN A 47 -4.38 -13.58 -1.40
N VAL A 48 -4.49 -12.36 -0.87
CA VAL A 48 -4.08 -12.04 0.51
C VAL A 48 -4.78 -12.98 1.50
N PRO A 49 -4.05 -13.63 2.42
CA PRO A 49 -4.66 -14.50 3.42
C PRO A 49 -5.64 -13.73 4.30
N VAL A 50 -6.79 -14.35 4.61
CA VAL A 50 -7.80 -13.82 5.54
C VAL A 50 -7.83 -14.74 6.75
N ILE A 51 -7.60 -14.24 7.95
CA ILE A 51 -7.57 -15.03 9.19
C ILE A 51 -8.89 -14.85 9.93
N ASP A 52 -9.65 -15.93 10.06
CA ASP A 52 -10.86 -15.94 10.86
C ASP A 52 -10.51 -16.00 12.35
N LEU A 53 -10.52 -14.84 13.01
CA LEU A 53 -10.21 -14.76 14.44
C LEU A 53 -11.16 -15.59 15.31
N SER A 54 -12.41 -15.80 14.89
CA SER A 54 -13.35 -16.60 15.67
C SER A 54 -12.95 -18.06 15.72
N LYS A 55 -12.50 -18.61 14.59
CA LYS A 55 -12.01 -19.99 14.49
C LYS A 55 -10.67 -20.17 15.18
N LEU A 56 -9.77 -19.20 14.99
CA LEU A 56 -8.46 -19.21 15.64
C LEU A 56 -8.60 -19.25 17.16
N LEU A 57 -9.51 -18.45 17.73
CA LEU A 57 -9.81 -18.43 19.17
C LEU A 57 -10.55 -19.68 19.68
N SER A 58 -11.08 -20.51 18.77
CA SER A 58 -11.69 -21.80 19.08
C SER A 58 -10.72 -22.98 18.94
N ASP A 59 -9.41 -22.71 18.94
CA ASP A 59 -8.32 -23.68 18.77
C ASP A 59 -8.39 -24.45 17.43
N ASP A 60 -8.88 -23.80 16.36
CA ASP A 60 -8.84 -24.38 15.02
C ASP A 60 -7.39 -24.42 14.51
N ALA A 61 -6.81 -25.62 14.51
CA ALA A 61 -5.45 -25.86 14.05
C ALA A 61 -5.21 -25.45 12.59
N THR A 62 -6.26 -25.49 11.75
CA THR A 62 -6.15 -25.09 10.34
C THR A 62 -6.01 -23.57 10.21
N GLU A 63 -6.72 -22.82 11.05
CA GLU A 63 -6.63 -21.36 11.06
C GLU A 63 -5.31 -20.90 11.68
N LEU A 64 -4.78 -21.64 12.66
CA LEU A 64 -3.44 -21.40 13.23
C LEU A 64 -2.33 -21.64 12.19
N ASP A 65 -2.39 -22.74 11.43
CA ASP A 65 -1.43 -23.04 10.36
C ASP A 65 -1.47 -21.97 9.25
N LYS A 66 -2.67 -21.52 8.90
CA LYS A 66 -2.86 -20.41 7.96
C LYS A 66 -2.25 -19.10 8.45
N LEU A 67 -2.35 -18.81 9.75
CA LEU A 67 -1.71 -17.65 10.36
C LEU A 67 -0.18 -17.75 10.30
N ASP A 68 0.40 -18.91 10.64
CA ASP A 68 1.87 -19.12 10.53
C ASP A 68 2.34 -18.94 9.08
N HIS A 69 1.64 -19.55 8.13
CA HIS A 69 1.93 -19.42 6.71
C HIS A 69 1.85 -17.96 6.23
N ALA A 70 0.82 -17.22 6.62
CA ALA A 70 0.68 -15.81 6.27
C ALA A 70 1.81 -14.97 6.87
N CYS A 71 2.21 -15.21 8.12
CA CYS A 71 3.33 -14.50 8.74
C CYS A 71 4.66 -14.74 8.00
N ARG A 72 4.92 -15.98 7.60
CA ARG A 72 6.20 -16.39 6.99
C ARG A 72 6.32 -16.02 5.52
N GLU A 73 5.27 -16.26 4.74
CA GLU A 73 5.33 -16.16 3.28
C GLU A 73 4.79 -14.82 2.76
N TRP A 74 3.86 -14.19 3.48
CA TRP A 74 3.23 -12.93 3.07
C TRP A 74 3.75 -11.72 3.85
N GLY A 75 3.95 -11.88 5.16
CA GLY A 75 4.26 -10.77 6.07
C GLY A 75 3.06 -9.85 6.37
N PHE A 76 1.88 -10.13 5.78
CA PHE A 76 0.62 -9.45 6.08
C PHE A 76 -0.59 -10.33 5.74
N PHE A 77 -1.74 -10.03 6.35
CA PHE A 77 -3.01 -10.73 6.17
C PHE A 77 -4.18 -9.83 6.59
N GLN A 78 -5.41 -10.22 6.25
CA GLN A 78 -6.65 -9.62 6.72
C GLN A 78 -7.21 -10.41 7.91
N VAL A 79 -8.08 -9.79 8.71
CA VAL A 79 -8.79 -10.40 9.85
C VAL A 79 -10.28 -10.09 9.81
#